data_AF-A0A8S2FPF6-F1
#
_entry.id   AF-A0A8S2FPF6-F1
#
_cell.length_a   1.000
_cell.length_b   1.000
_cell.length_c   1.000
_cell.angle_alpha   90.00
_cell.angle_beta   90.00
_cell.angle_gamma   90.00
#
_symmetry.space_group_name_H-M   'P 1'
#
loop_
_entity.id
_entity.type
_entity.pdbx_description
1 polymer ?
#
loop_
_entity_poly.entity_id
_entity_poly.type
_entity_poly.pdbx_seq_one_letter_code
_entity_poly.pdbx_strand_id
1 'polypeptide(L)'
;DFTQNLSKKQQLALIHLQNRTDIIIRPADKNVGIVVLESNIYESKVLQQLQDTEFYNKLNYNPNAQIFKPIKFQLYQIFNKKEISLYILKSLLPLKSACASLYILPKLHKKKCPGRPIHLAMLSRLPLI
;
A
#
# COMPACT_ATOMS: atom_id res chain seq x y z
N ASP A 1 -15.72 -18.90 22.71
CA ASP A 1 -16.78 -18.72 21.70
C ASP A 1 -17.03 -17.26 21.40
N PHE A 2 -16.56 -16.76 20.26
CA PHE A 2 -16.83 -15.39 19.82
C PHE A 2 -18.22 -15.34 19.20
N THR A 3 -19.20 -14.87 19.97
CA THR A 3 -20.55 -14.60 19.46
C THR A 3 -20.48 -13.51 18.37
N GLN A 4 -21.11 -13.75 17.22
CA GLN A 4 -21.24 -12.75 16.17
C GLN A 4 -22.04 -11.55 16.70
N ASN A 5 -21.36 -10.43 16.96
CA ASN A 5 -21.96 -9.18 17.46
C ASN A 5 -22.78 -8.41 16.41
N LEU A 6 -23.05 -9.01 15.25
CA LEU A 6 -23.75 -8.41 14.14
C LEU A 6 -24.97 -9.24 13.79
N SER A 7 -26.13 -8.58 13.69
CA SER A 7 -27.34 -9.19 13.14
C SER A 7 -27.13 -9.58 11.67
N LYS A 8 -27.92 -10.54 11.18
CA LYS A 8 -27.91 -10.94 9.76
C LYS A 8 -28.08 -9.75 8.81
N LYS A 9 -28.96 -8.80 9.17
CA LYS A 9 -29.20 -7.58 8.37
C LYS A 9 -27.95 -6.69 8.29
N GLN A 10 -27.21 -6.54 9.38
CA GLN A 10 -25.96 -5.76 9.40
C GLN A 10 -24.85 -6.45 8.61
N GLN A 11 -24.74 -7.78 8.69
CA GLN A 11 -23.78 -8.54 7.88
C GLN A 11 -24.06 -8.38 6.38
N LEU A 12 -25.33 -8.52 5.97
CA LEU A 12 -25.75 -8.28 4.58
C LEU A 12 -25.45 -6.85 4.13
N ALA A 13 -25.70 -5.85 4.98
CA ALA A 13 -25.38 -4.46 4.67
C ALA A 13 -23.87 -4.24 4.48
N LEU A 14 -23.01 -4.89 5.27
CA LEU A 14 -21.56 -4.82 5.11
C LEU A 14 -21.09 -5.50 3.81
N ILE A 15 -21.67 -6.66 3.45
CA ILE A 15 -21.38 -7.34 2.18
C ILE A 15 -21.77 -6.43 1.00
N HIS A 16 -22.96 -5.83 1.05
CA HIS A 16 -23.40 -4.89 0.03
C HIS A 16 -22.47 -3.68 -0.07
N LEU A 17 -22.03 -3.14 1.08
CA LEU A 17 -21.11 -2.00 1.13
C LEU A 17 -19.71 -2.35 0.59
N GLN A 18 -19.20 -3.56 0.89
CA GLN A 18 -17.91 -4.06 0.42
C GLN A 18 -17.89 -4.23 -1.11
N ASN A 19 -19.02 -4.58 -1.70
CA ASN A 19 -19.14 -4.80 -3.15
C ASN A 19 -19.38 -3.52 -3.95
N ARG A 20 -19.54 -2.35 -3.31
CA ARG A 20 -19.66 -1.08 -4.01
C ARG A 20 -18.30 -0.62 -4.54
N THR A 21 -18.25 -0.32 -5.84
CA THR A 21 -17.06 0.18 -6.52
C THR A 21 -17.10 1.69 -6.77
N ASP A 22 -18.26 2.31 -6.56
CA ASP A 22 -18.51 3.74 -6.78
C ASP A 22 -18.10 4.62 -5.58
N ILE A 23 -17.79 4.01 -4.45
CA ILE A 23 -17.31 4.68 -3.25
C ILE A 23 -15.99 4.09 -2.73
N ILE A 24 -15.21 4.94 -2.07
CA ILE A 24 -13.99 4.59 -1.34
C ILE A 24 -14.20 4.91 0.13
N ILE A 25 -13.97 3.90 0.97
CA ILE A 25 -14.04 4.02 2.43
C ILE A 25 -12.62 3.95 2.99
N ARG A 26 -12.18 5.03 3.66
CA ARG A 26 -10.84 5.12 4.26
C ARG A 26 -10.90 5.80 5.63
N PRO A 27 -9.98 5.49 6.55
CA PRO A 27 -9.85 6.27 7.77
C PRO A 27 -9.43 7.71 7.44
N ALA A 28 -9.90 8.66 8.24
CA ALA A 28 -9.42 10.03 8.22
C ALA A 28 -8.01 10.12 8.80
N ASP A 29 -7.22 11.10 8.36
CA ASP A 29 -5.98 11.44 9.04
C ASP A 29 -6.27 11.91 10.49
N LYS A 30 -5.34 11.63 11.42
CA LYS A 30 -5.44 11.93 12.86
C LYS A 30 -6.59 11.24 13.61
N ASN A 31 -7.01 10.05 13.16
CA ASN A 31 -8.03 9.23 13.84
C ASN A 31 -9.38 9.95 14.06
N VAL A 32 -9.71 10.92 13.21
CA VAL A 32 -10.92 11.75 13.34
C VAL A 32 -12.19 11.00 12.94
N GLY A 33 -12.06 9.84 12.30
CA GLY A 33 -13.19 8.98 11.92
C GLY A 33 -12.98 8.24 10.61
N ILE A 34 -14.08 7.89 9.96
CA ILE A 34 -14.13 7.24 8.64
C ILE A 34 -14.61 8.26 7.61
N VAL A 35 -14.02 8.21 6.43
CA VAL A 35 -14.38 9.05 5.29
C VAL A 35 -14.92 8.16 4.17
N VAL A 36 -16.06 8.58 3.61
CA VAL A 36 -16.67 7.99 2.42
C VAL A 36 -16.58 9.03 1.31
N LEU A 37 -15.98 8.64 0.18
CA LEU A 37 -15.81 9.49 -1.00
C LEU A 37 -16.28 8.75 -2.24
N GLU A 38 -16.75 9.48 -3.24
CA GLU A 38 -16.90 8.91 -4.58
C GLU A 38 -15.54 8.49 -5.13
N SER A 39 -15.49 7.33 -5.79
CA SER A 39 -14.25 6.74 -6.31
C SER A 39 -13.52 7.69 -7.26
N ASN A 40 -14.24 8.39 -8.14
CA ASN A 40 -13.68 9.34 -9.10
C ASN A 40 -12.99 10.53 -8.41
N ILE A 41 -13.60 11.05 -7.35
CA ILE A 41 -13.02 12.17 -6.57
C ILE A 41 -11.75 11.70 -5.86
N TYR A 42 -11.79 10.51 -5.27
CA TYR A 42 -10.63 9.94 -4.61
C TYR A 42 -9.46 9.70 -5.59
N GLU A 43 -9.74 9.10 -6.74
CA GLU A 43 -8.75 8.85 -7.79
C GLU A 43 -8.14 10.16 -8.30
N SER A 44 -8.95 11.18 -8.57
CA SER A 44 -8.46 12.49 -9.01
C SER A 44 -7.49 13.12 -8.00
N LYS A 45 -7.76 12.99 -6.69
CA LYS A 45 -6.87 13.49 -5.63
C LYS A 45 -5.56 12.71 -5.57
N VAL A 46 -5.61 11.39 -5.78
CA VAL A 46 -4.40 10.55 -5.86
C VAL A 46 -3.56 10.95 -7.06
N LEU A 47 -4.17 11.09 -8.24
CA LEU A 47 -3.47 11.47 -9.46
C LEU A 47 -2.88 12.88 -9.37
N GLN A 48 -3.62 13.84 -8.83
CA GLN A 48 -3.12 15.19 -8.59
C GLN A 48 -1.85 15.17 -7.73
N GLN A 49 -1.80 14.31 -6.72
CA GLN A 49 -0.62 14.15 -5.88
C GLN A 49 0.56 13.48 -6.62
N LEU A 50 0.29 12.50 -7.47
CA LEU A 50 1.32 11.82 -8.27
C LEU A 50 1.85 12.65 -9.45
N GLN A 51 1.12 13.69 -9.86
CA GLN A 51 1.53 14.63 -10.89
C GLN A 51 2.56 15.66 -10.39
N ASP A 52 2.80 15.71 -9.07
CA ASP A 52 3.79 16.60 -8.49
C ASP A 52 5.21 16.15 -8.85
N THR A 53 5.81 16.82 -9.84
CA THR A 53 7.14 16.52 -10.36
C THR A 53 8.27 17.01 -9.46
N GLU A 54 7.97 17.79 -8.43
CA GLU A 54 8.97 18.15 -7.42
C GLU A 54 9.34 16.92 -6.58
N PHE A 55 8.36 16.05 -6.29
CA PHE A 55 8.52 14.89 -5.41
C PHE A 55 8.48 13.53 -6.14
N TYR A 56 7.77 13.43 -7.27
CA TYR A 56 7.57 12.16 -7.98
C TYR A 56 8.10 12.20 -9.42
N ASN A 57 8.74 11.10 -9.82
CA ASN A 57 9.17 10.88 -11.20
C ASN A 57 8.41 9.70 -11.81
N LYS A 58 7.76 9.94 -12.96
CA LYS A 58 7.05 8.88 -13.68
C LYS A 58 8.05 7.94 -14.34
N LEU A 59 7.99 6.66 -13.98
CA LEU A 59 8.77 5.60 -14.62
C LEU A 59 7.94 4.89 -15.68
N ASN A 60 8.54 4.63 -16.83
CA ASN A 60 7.96 3.85 -17.94
C ASN A 60 8.42 2.38 -17.94
N TYR A 61 9.20 1.97 -16.94
CA TYR A 61 9.67 0.61 -16.74
C TYR A 61 9.70 0.25 -15.26
N ASN A 62 9.77 -1.05 -14.95
CA ASN A 62 9.93 -1.52 -13.58
C ASN A 62 11.41 -1.49 -13.18
N PRO A 63 11.84 -0.63 -12.23
CA PRO A 63 13.25 -0.49 -11.86
C PRO A 63 13.77 -1.64 -10.96
N ASN A 64 12.91 -2.54 -10.49
CA ASN A 64 13.26 -3.58 -9.52
C ASN A 64 14.47 -4.40 -9.96
N ALA A 65 14.53 -4.83 -11.23
CA ALA A 65 15.65 -5.65 -11.71
C ALA A 65 16.98 -4.89 -11.63
N GLN A 66 16.99 -3.60 -11.99
CA GLN A 66 18.17 -2.75 -11.94
C GLN A 66 18.63 -2.51 -10.50
N ILE A 67 17.68 -2.33 -9.57
CA ILE A 67 17.97 -2.09 -8.14
C ILE A 67 18.44 -3.38 -7.45
N PHE A 68 17.77 -4.51 -7.66
CA PHE A 68 18.06 -5.73 -6.91
C PHE A 68 19.22 -6.55 -7.44
N LYS A 69 19.59 -6.40 -8.71
CA LYS A 69 20.75 -7.13 -9.29
C LYS A 69 22.06 -6.86 -8.52
N PRO A 70 22.50 -5.61 -8.30
CA PRO A 70 23.73 -5.34 -7.54
C PRO A 70 23.64 -5.80 -6.09
N ILE A 71 22.47 -5.62 -5.44
CA ILE A 71 22.25 -6.06 -4.07
C ILE A 71 22.42 -7.59 -3.95
N LYS A 72 21.75 -8.35 -4.83
CA LYS A 72 21.88 -9.82 -4.86
C LYS A 72 23.32 -10.24 -5.09
N PHE A 73 24.00 -9.62 -6.05
CA PHE A 73 25.40 -9.91 -6.34
C PHE A 73 26.27 -9.73 -5.10
N GLN A 74 26.14 -8.60 -4.40
CA GLN A 74 26.91 -8.32 -3.18
C GLN A 74 26.58 -9.29 -2.04
N LEU A 75 25.30 -9.64 -1.84
CA LEU A 75 24.90 -10.63 -0.85
C LEU A 75 25.52 -12.02 -1.12
N TYR A 76 25.54 -12.46 -2.38
CA TYR A 76 26.17 -13.73 -2.74
C TYR A 76 27.69 -13.69 -2.56
N GLN A 77 28.35 -12.55 -2.82
CA GLN A 77 29.79 -12.39 -2.57
C GLN A 77 30.13 -12.56 -1.08
N ILE A 78 29.38 -11.90 -0.20
CA ILE A 78 29.58 -11.97 1.25
C ILE A 78 29.29 -13.39 1.77
N PHE A 79 28.25 -14.05 1.22
CA PHE A 79 27.95 -15.45 1.53
C PHE A 79 29.09 -16.40 1.10
N ASN A 80 29.65 -16.22 -0.10
CA ASN A 80 30.75 -17.05 -0.60
C ASN A 80 32.03 -16.88 0.24
N LYS A 81 32.23 -15.69 0.83
CA LYS A 81 33.30 -15.43 1.81
C LYS A 81 33.04 -16.02 3.19
N LYS A 82 31.88 -16.67 3.40
CA LYS A 82 31.42 -17.25 4.68
C LYS A 82 31.26 -16.22 5.81
N GLU A 83 31.07 -14.95 5.46
CA GLU A 83 30.83 -13.87 6.44
C GLU A 83 29.38 -13.88 6.96
N ILE A 84 28.45 -14.46 6.19
CA ILE A 84 27.05 -14.63 6.58
C ILE A 84 26.60 -16.08 6.41
N SER A 85 25.64 -16.50 7.23
CA SER A 85 25.00 -17.82 7.10
C SER A 85 23.97 -17.85 5.98
N LEU A 86 23.63 -19.05 5.52
CA LEU A 86 22.57 -19.25 4.52
C LEU A 86 21.19 -18.74 5.01
N TYR A 87 20.97 -18.76 6.33
CA TYR A 87 19.79 -18.17 6.94
C TYR A 87 19.74 -16.65 6.74
N ILE A 88 20.84 -15.95 7.03
CA ILE A 88 20.96 -14.50 6.85
C ILE A 88 20.85 -14.12 5.37
N LEU A 89 21.49 -14.88 4.47
CA LEU A 89 21.35 -14.65 3.04
C LEU A 89 19.87 -14.70 2.60
N LYS A 90 19.13 -15.72 3.04
CA LYS A 90 17.71 -15.88 2.67
C LYS A 90 16.82 -14.77 3.25
N SER A 91 17.12 -14.23 4.43
CA SER A 91 16.33 -13.15 5.03
C SER A 91 16.58 -11.80 4.36
N LEU A 92 17.80 -11.56 3.88
CA LEU A 92 18.18 -10.31 3.20
C LEU A 92 17.84 -10.31 1.71
N LEU A 93 17.68 -11.48 1.09
CA LEU A 93 17.31 -11.56 -0.31
C LEU A 93 15.92 -10.95 -0.53
N PRO A 94 15.79 -9.98 -1.45
CA PRO A 94 14.50 -9.39 -1.78
C PRO A 94 13.63 -10.45 -2.50
N LEU A 95 12.72 -11.07 -1.74
CA LEU A 95 11.69 -11.97 -2.25
C LEU A 95 10.68 -11.12 -3.02
N LYS A 96 10.49 -11.41 -4.32
CA LYS A 96 9.51 -10.80 -5.26
C LYS A 96 8.87 -9.52 -4.70
N SER A 97 9.59 -8.40 -4.72
CA SER A 97 9.02 -7.14 -4.26
C SER A 97 7.98 -6.68 -5.28
N ALA A 98 6.71 -6.67 -4.88
CA ALA A 98 5.71 -5.91 -5.62
C ALA A 98 6.06 -4.41 -5.51
N CYS A 99 5.77 -3.65 -6.55
CA CYS A 99 5.81 -2.19 -6.43
C CYS A 99 4.82 -1.79 -5.32
N ALA A 100 5.21 -0.87 -4.44
CA ALA A 100 4.35 -0.44 -3.36
C ALA A 100 3.09 0.24 -3.93
N SER A 101 1.93 -0.14 -3.42
CA SER A 101 0.67 0.54 -3.77
C SER A 101 0.59 1.87 -3.01
N LEU A 102 0.12 2.93 -3.67
CA LEU A 102 -0.14 4.21 -3.03
C LEU A 102 -1.63 4.39 -2.77
N TYR A 103 -1.97 4.88 -1.58
CA TYR A 103 -3.31 5.34 -1.23
C TYR A 103 -3.21 6.60 -0.37
N ILE A 104 -4.31 7.34 -0.22
CA ILE A 104 -4.34 8.59 0.53
C ILE A 104 -5.31 8.54 1.72
N LEU A 105 -4.93 9.18 2.82
CA LEU A 105 -5.82 9.43 3.97
C LEU A 105 -6.29 10.89 3.94
N PRO A 106 -7.61 11.17 3.90
CA PRO A 106 -8.11 12.55 3.85
C PRO A 106 -7.78 13.34 5.12
N LYS A 107 -7.15 14.51 4.98
CA LYS A 107 -6.85 15.44 6.07
C LYS A 107 -8.02 16.41 6.30
N LEU A 108 -9.08 15.93 6.96
CA LEU A 108 -10.31 16.71 7.22
C LEU A 108 -10.06 18.04 7.96
N HIS A 109 -9.00 18.11 8.77
CA HIS A 109 -8.62 19.28 9.56
C HIS A 109 -7.88 20.38 8.75
N LYS A 110 -7.75 20.24 7.43
CA LYS A 110 -7.08 21.20 6.54
C LYS A 110 -8.06 21.67 5.46
N LYS A 111 -7.97 22.96 5.07
CA LYS A 111 -8.76 23.51 3.95
C LYS A 111 -8.55 22.67 2.69
N LYS A 112 -9.60 22.46 1.89
CA LYS A 112 -9.64 21.61 0.68
C LYS A 112 -9.42 20.10 0.92
N CYS A 113 -9.28 19.67 2.17
CA CYS A 113 -9.10 18.26 2.57
C CYS A 113 -8.07 17.52 1.70
N PRO A 114 -6.79 17.92 1.72
CA PRO A 114 -5.73 17.24 0.99
C PRO A 114 -5.55 15.80 1.50
N GLY A 115 -5.01 14.93 0.65
CA GLY A 115 -4.64 13.56 1.01
C GLY A 115 -3.28 13.50 1.74
N ARG A 116 -3.13 12.56 2.68
CA ARG A 116 -1.82 12.10 3.15
C ARG A 116 -1.43 10.86 2.35
N PRO A 117 -0.31 10.87 1.61
CA PRO A 117 0.11 9.70 0.85
C PRO A 117 0.61 8.62 1.81
N ILE A 118 0.21 7.37 1.57
CA ILE A 118 0.71 6.20 2.27
C ILE A 118 1.19 5.20 1.21
N HIS A 119 2.45 4.79 1.35
CA HIS A 119 3.04 3.73 0.53
C HIS A 119 2.89 2.40 1.26
N LEU A 120 2.16 1.48 0.66
CA LEU A 120 2.01 0.12 1.17
C LEU A 120 2.92 -0.82 0.39
N ALA A 121 4.05 -1.15 0.99
CA ALA A 121 4.90 -2.22 0.49
C ALA A 121 4.23 -3.56 0.79
N MET A 122 3.63 -4.18 -0.23
CA MET A 122 3.13 -5.54 -0.12
C MET A 122 4.32 -6.50 -0.26
N LEU A 123 4.67 -7.20 0.82
CA LEU A 123 5.28 -8.52 0.66
C LEU A 123 4.23 -9.36 -0.08
N SER A 124 4.62 -10.08 -1.14
CA SER A 124 3.72 -10.79 -2.04
C SER A 124 2.95 -11.98 -1.40
N ARG A 125 2.39 -11.81 -0.20
CA ARG A 125 1.80 -12.86 0.62
C ARG A 125 0.54 -12.48 1.40
N LEU A 126 -0.06 -11.31 1.19
CA LEU A 126 -1.39 -11.06 1.73
C LEU A 126 -2.29 -10.43 0.66
N PRO A 127 -3.44 -11.04 0.33
CA PRO A 127 -4.49 -10.30 -0.34
C PRO A 127 -4.90 -9.17 0.61
N LEU A 128 -4.97 -7.94 0.07
CA LEU A 128 -5.78 -6.93 0.72
C LEU A 128 -7.23 -7.33 0.45
N ILE A 129 -7.91 -7.67 1.56
CA ILE A 129 -9.34 -8.02 1.66
C ILE A 129 -9.63 -9.47 1.28
#